data_AF-A0A351SPA4-F1
#
_entry.id   AF-A0A351SPA4-F1
#
_cell.length_a   1.000
_cell.length_b   1.000
_cell.length_c   1.000
_cell.angle_alpha   90.00
_cell.angle_beta   90.00
_cell.angle_gamma   90.00
#
_symmetry.space_group_name_H-M   'P 1'
#
loop_
_entity.id
_entity.type
_entity.pdbx_description
1 polymer ?
#
loop_
_entity_poly.entity_id
_entity_poly.type
_entity_poly.pdbx_seq_one_letter_code
_entity_poly.pdbx_strand_id
1 'polypeptide(L)'
;MYLSVIIFMVIMMKDRRGFTLVEILIVLVIIGVLMAIAIPGITSISKKMKSRGLDSKIESIEQAAVVYAQENSNSIKREILSKNGASVCKSNQTDSDGKQWCWCDPNSTDKKGNKVTDDCKFIFTITVDKLIEEGHYKSETPNEPEACDVSDPTNNDNCLDCAIITVKLDDDYKSATAELDKTKIGTTKSCS
;
A
#
# COMPACT_ATOMS: atom_id res chain seq x y z
N MET A 1 9.35 4.56 -38.21
CA MET A 1 9.40 4.05 -39.60
C MET A 1 8.00 3.97 -40.22
N TYR A 2 7.04 3.21 -39.67
CA TYR A 2 5.67 3.12 -40.21
C TYR A 2 4.86 4.42 -40.14
N LEU A 3 4.99 5.20 -39.05
CA LEU A 3 4.31 6.50 -38.89
C LEU A 3 4.81 7.55 -39.91
N SER A 4 6.10 7.51 -40.24
CA SER A 4 6.74 8.41 -41.20
C SER A 4 6.25 8.16 -42.63
N VAL A 5 5.99 6.90 -43.01
CA VAL A 5 5.49 6.53 -44.34
C VAL A 5 4.02 6.94 -44.52
N ILE A 6 3.19 6.72 -43.49
CA ILE A 6 1.75 7.04 -43.54
C ILE A 6 1.53 8.57 -43.59
N ILE A 7 2.27 9.34 -42.78
CA ILE A 7 2.19 10.81 -42.78
C ILE A 7 2.70 11.38 -44.11
N PHE A 8 3.79 10.83 -44.66
CA PHE A 8 4.32 11.28 -45.96
C PHE A 8 3.35 11.01 -47.11
N MET A 9 2.64 9.87 -47.09
CA MET A 9 1.61 9.53 -48.08
C MET A 9 0.39 10.45 -47.99
N VAL A 10 -0.07 10.79 -46.77
CA VAL A 10 -1.23 11.66 -46.56
C VAL A 10 -0.94 13.12 -46.92
N ILE A 11 0.29 13.61 -46.72
CA ILE A 11 0.67 15.00 -47.03
C ILE A 11 0.78 15.23 -48.55
N MET A 12 1.15 14.21 -49.34
CA MET A 12 1.30 14.31 -50.80
C MET A 12 -0.03 14.27 -51.57
N MET A 13 -1.13 13.85 -50.96
CA MET A 13 -2.45 13.70 -51.60
C MET A 13 -3.39 14.89 -51.34
N LYS A 14 -2.82 16.09 -51.22
CA LYS A 14 -3.54 17.31 -50.88
C LYS A 14 -4.19 17.94 -52.13
N ASP A 15 -5.03 17.19 -52.83
CA ASP A 15 -5.99 17.74 -53.78
C ASP A 15 -7.33 16.99 -53.71
N ARG A 16 -8.39 17.77 -53.44
CA ARG A 16 -9.67 17.30 -52.91
C ARG A 16 -10.44 16.37 -53.85
N ARG A 17 -10.81 15.16 -53.41
CA ARG A 17 -12.04 14.41 -53.77
C ARG A 17 -12.46 13.51 -52.59
N GLY A 18 -13.77 13.28 -52.44
CA GLY A 18 -14.40 12.78 -51.20
C GLY A 18 -13.99 11.37 -50.75
N PHE A 19 -14.26 11.09 -49.47
CA PHE A 19 -14.06 9.80 -48.81
C PHE A 19 -14.62 8.65 -49.65
N THR A 20 -13.73 7.81 -50.20
CA THR A 20 -14.16 6.58 -50.86
C THR A 20 -14.37 5.49 -49.81
N LEU A 21 -15.35 4.59 -50.02
CA LEU A 21 -15.56 3.43 -49.13
C LEU A 21 -14.29 2.56 -49.02
N VAL A 22 -13.51 2.51 -50.10
CA VAL A 22 -12.24 1.78 -50.16
C VAL A 22 -11.18 2.41 -49.25
N GLU A 23 -11.16 3.75 -49.10
CA GLU A 23 -10.28 4.46 -48.17
C GLU A 23 -10.49 4.00 -46.73
N ILE A 24 -11.75 3.98 -46.28
CA ILE A 24 -12.12 3.56 -44.92
C ILE A 24 -11.83 2.07 -44.74
N LEU A 25 -12.04 1.24 -45.77
CA LEU A 25 -11.79 -0.19 -45.70
C LEU A 25 -10.31 -0.51 -45.44
N ILE A 26 -9.39 0.14 -46.17
CA ILE A 26 -7.94 -0.07 -45.94
C ILE A 26 -7.53 0.42 -44.55
N VAL A 27 -8.07 1.56 -44.09
CA VAL A 27 -7.78 2.09 -42.75
C VAL A 27 -8.21 1.13 -41.65
N LEU A 28 -9.41 0.54 -41.74
CA LEU A 28 -9.89 -0.45 -40.78
C LEU A 28 -9.03 -1.72 -40.78
N VAL A 29 -8.56 -2.16 -41.95
CA VAL A 29 -7.62 -3.29 -42.05
C VAL A 29 -6.31 -2.97 -41.34
N ILE A 30 -5.73 -1.80 -41.56
CA ILE A 30 -4.48 -1.39 -40.90
C ILE A 30 -4.68 -1.28 -39.38
N ILE A 31 -5.77 -0.64 -38.91
CA ILE A 31 -6.09 -0.54 -37.48
C ILE A 31 -6.28 -1.93 -36.87
N GLY A 32 -6.95 -2.86 -37.57
CA GLY A 32 -7.16 -4.23 -37.12
C GLY A 32 -5.85 -4.99 -36.90
N VAL A 33 -4.89 -4.88 -37.83
CA VAL A 33 -3.56 -5.50 -37.69
C VAL A 33 -2.79 -4.89 -36.52
N LEU A 34 -2.85 -3.57 -36.32
CA LEU A 34 -2.20 -2.91 -35.20
C LEU A 34 -2.79 -3.35 -33.85
N MET A 35 -4.13 -3.44 -33.74
CA MET A 35 -4.80 -3.90 -32.52
C MET A 35 -4.44 -5.34 -32.15
N ALA A 36 -4.34 -6.25 -33.14
CA ALA A 36 -4.01 -7.65 -32.90
C ALA A 36 -2.66 -7.83 -32.18
N ILE A 37 -1.67 -6.99 -32.50
CA ILE A 37 -0.34 -7.02 -31.85
C ILE A 37 -0.37 -6.26 -30.50
N ALA A 38 -1.14 -5.19 -30.40
CA ALA A 38 -1.16 -4.32 -29.22
C ALA A 38 -1.90 -4.92 -28.01
N ILE A 39 -3.03 -5.60 -28.22
CA ILE A 39 -3.90 -6.13 -27.15
C ILE A 39 -3.14 -7.02 -26.13
N PRO A 40 -2.38 -8.07 -26.53
CA PRO A 40 -1.71 -8.93 -25.56
C PRO A 40 -0.69 -8.18 -24.70
N GLY A 41 0.02 -7.20 -25.28
CA GLY A 41 0.98 -6.37 -24.54
C GLY A 41 0.30 -5.50 -23.46
N ILE A 42 -0.80 -4.84 -23.81
CA ILE A 42 -1.51 -3.90 -22.91
C ILE A 42 -2.07 -4.61 -21.67
N THR A 43 -2.60 -5.83 -21.80
CA THR A 43 -3.18 -6.56 -20.65
C THR A 43 -2.13 -6.88 -19.57
N SER A 44 -0.92 -7.28 -19.98
CA SER A 44 0.17 -7.59 -19.06
C SER A 44 0.69 -6.33 -18.35
N ILE A 45 0.78 -5.22 -19.08
CA ILE A 45 1.19 -3.92 -18.54
C ILE A 45 0.15 -3.44 -17.53
N SER A 46 -1.14 -3.53 -17.86
CA SER A 46 -2.23 -3.14 -16.96
C SER A 46 -2.19 -3.89 -15.62
N LYS A 47 -1.98 -5.21 -15.63
CA LYS A 47 -1.81 -6.00 -14.39
C LYS A 47 -0.61 -5.54 -13.56
N LYS A 48 0.53 -5.26 -14.21
CA LYS A 48 1.72 -4.74 -13.52
C LYS A 48 1.48 -3.35 -12.93
N MET A 49 0.77 -2.48 -13.66
CA MET A 49 0.41 -1.14 -13.17
C MET A 49 -0.50 -1.23 -11.94
N LYS A 50 -1.49 -2.13 -11.94
CA LYS A 50 -2.35 -2.40 -10.78
C LYS A 50 -1.53 -2.87 -9.57
N SER A 51 -0.64 -3.83 -9.74
CA SER A 51 0.24 -4.32 -8.66
C SER A 51 1.11 -3.21 -8.08
N ARG A 52 1.73 -2.39 -8.95
CA ARG A 52 2.53 -1.23 -8.50
C ARG A 52 1.68 -0.19 -7.77
N GLY A 53 0.43 0.00 -8.20
CA GLY A 53 -0.52 0.87 -7.52
C GLY A 53 -0.83 0.37 -6.11
N LEU A 54 -1.01 -0.95 -5.94
CA LEU A 54 -1.21 -1.55 -4.62
C LEU A 54 0.01 -1.37 -3.73
N ASP A 55 1.21 -1.65 -4.23
CA ASP A 55 2.45 -1.49 -3.45
C ASP A 55 2.66 -0.02 -3.04
N SER A 56 2.36 0.94 -3.91
CA SER A 56 2.44 2.38 -3.58
C SER A 56 1.41 2.82 -2.53
N LYS A 57 0.19 2.25 -2.56
CA LYS A 57 -0.81 2.48 -1.50
C LYS A 57 -0.32 1.91 -0.17
N ILE A 58 0.18 0.68 -0.18
CA ILE A 58 0.72 0.02 1.02
C ILE A 58 1.85 0.84 1.63
N GLU A 59 2.81 1.30 0.83
CA GLU A 59 3.90 2.15 1.30
C GLU A 59 3.38 3.45 1.95
N SER A 60 2.35 4.06 1.34
CA SER A 60 1.72 5.27 1.90
C SER A 60 1.01 5.01 3.23
N ILE A 61 0.33 3.86 3.35
CA ILE A 61 -0.33 3.41 4.58
C ILE A 61 0.71 3.12 5.67
N GLU A 62 1.79 2.43 5.33
CA GLU A 62 2.89 2.13 6.26
C GLU A 62 3.54 3.42 6.77
N GLN A 63 3.78 4.40 5.90
CA GLN A 63 4.28 5.71 6.29
C GLN A 63 3.31 6.42 7.25
N ALA A 64 2.00 6.38 6.98
CA ALA A 64 0.99 6.93 7.88
C ALA A 64 1.00 6.25 9.26
N ALA A 65 1.15 4.92 9.29
CA ALA A 65 1.26 4.16 10.53
C ALA A 65 2.53 4.50 11.33
N VAL A 66 3.66 4.71 10.64
CA VAL A 66 4.91 5.17 11.26
C VAL A 66 4.73 6.55 11.90
N VAL A 67 4.11 7.50 11.19
CA VAL A 67 3.83 8.85 11.71
C VAL A 67 2.91 8.78 12.94
N TYR A 68 1.80 8.04 12.84
CA TYR A 68 0.89 7.83 13.96
C TYR A 68 1.64 7.32 15.20
N ALA A 69 2.51 6.33 15.00
CA ALA A 69 3.22 5.70 16.08
C ALA A 69 4.33 6.57 16.70
N GLN A 70 4.96 7.45 15.90
CA GLN A 70 5.90 8.44 16.42
C GLN A 70 5.20 9.48 17.29
N GLU A 71 4.05 9.99 16.84
CA GLU A 71 3.26 10.99 17.56
C GLU A 71 2.63 10.43 18.85
N ASN A 72 2.18 9.17 18.80
CA ASN A 72 1.52 8.47 19.92
C ASN A 72 2.45 7.52 20.68
N SER A 73 3.75 7.68 20.52
CA SER A 73 4.78 6.78 21.06
C SER A 73 4.64 6.52 22.57
N ASN A 74 4.42 7.58 23.36
CA ASN A 74 4.26 7.48 24.82
C ASN A 74 2.97 6.77 25.24
N SER A 75 1.85 7.04 24.56
CA SER A 75 0.55 6.41 24.88
C SER A 75 0.57 4.93 24.51
N ILE A 76 1.08 4.59 23.32
CA ILE A 76 1.24 3.21 22.84
C ILE A 76 2.10 2.41 23.82
N LYS A 77 3.27 2.92 24.22
CA LYS A 77 4.14 2.22 25.18
C LYS A 77 3.43 1.97 26.50
N ARG A 78 2.75 2.99 27.05
CA ARG A 78 1.99 2.84 28.30
C ARG A 78 0.87 1.81 28.19
N GLU A 79 0.17 1.77 27.07
CA GLU A 79 -0.88 0.78 26.81
C GLU A 79 -0.31 -0.64 26.80
N ILE A 80 0.75 -0.87 26.01
CA ILE A 80 1.42 -2.18 25.91
C ILE A 80 1.94 -2.64 27.27
N LEU A 81 2.58 -1.74 28.03
CA LEU A 81 3.10 -2.05 29.36
C LEU A 81 1.98 -2.35 30.37
N SER A 82 0.90 -1.56 30.36
CA SER A 82 -0.25 -1.75 31.24
C SER A 82 -0.96 -3.07 30.98
N LYS A 83 -1.16 -3.44 29.71
CA LYS A 83 -1.77 -4.72 29.34
C LYS A 83 -0.94 -5.93 29.78
N ASN A 84 0.38 -5.81 29.73
CA ASN A 84 1.31 -6.83 30.22
C ASN A 84 1.50 -6.81 31.75
N GLY A 85 0.83 -5.91 32.48
CA GLY A 85 0.99 -5.76 33.93
C GLY A 85 2.41 -5.34 34.34
N ALA A 86 3.15 -4.68 33.45
CA ALA A 86 4.57 -4.36 33.63
C ALA A 86 4.80 -2.84 33.67
N SER A 87 5.80 -2.39 34.44
CA SER A 87 6.21 -0.96 34.50
C SER A 87 7.28 -0.61 33.47
N VAL A 88 7.97 -1.63 32.95
CA VAL A 88 9.06 -1.59 31.96
C VAL A 88 9.05 -2.91 31.22
N CYS A 89 9.45 -2.92 29.94
CA CYS A 89 9.63 -4.16 29.22
C CYS A 89 10.88 -4.87 29.77
N LYS A 90 10.73 -6.08 30.35
CA LYS A 90 11.85 -6.80 30.98
C LYS A 90 12.31 -8.05 30.22
N SER A 91 11.44 -8.61 29.37
CA SER A 91 11.67 -9.79 28.54
C SER A 91 10.50 -9.93 27.55
N ASN A 92 10.57 -10.84 26.57
CA ASN A 92 9.43 -11.15 25.68
C ASN A 92 8.12 -11.24 26.45
N GLN A 93 7.26 -10.25 26.28
CA GLN A 93 5.92 -10.22 26.86
C GLN A 93 4.94 -10.03 25.72
N THR A 94 3.99 -10.95 25.61
CA THR A 94 2.91 -10.90 24.63
C THR A 94 1.61 -10.78 25.37
N ASP A 95 0.78 -9.83 24.95
CA ASP A 95 -0.55 -9.62 25.48
C ASP A 95 -1.43 -10.85 25.21
N SER A 96 -2.48 -11.03 26.02
CA SER A 96 -3.41 -12.16 25.94
C SER A 96 -4.13 -12.25 24.59
N ASP A 97 -4.25 -11.12 23.88
CA ASP A 97 -4.83 -11.02 22.55
C ASP A 97 -3.85 -11.34 21.40
N GLY A 98 -2.55 -11.48 21.69
CA GLY A 98 -1.50 -11.67 20.67
C GLY A 98 -1.25 -10.45 19.75
N LYS A 99 -1.92 -9.32 19.99
CA LYS A 99 -1.88 -8.10 19.14
C LYS A 99 -0.79 -7.11 19.52
N GLN A 100 -0.27 -7.21 20.74
CA GLN A 100 0.71 -6.27 21.30
C GLN A 100 1.77 -7.08 22.05
N TRP A 101 3.04 -6.74 21.85
CA TRP A 101 4.13 -7.36 22.57
C TRP A 101 5.34 -6.44 22.64
N CYS A 102 6.16 -6.62 23.67
CA CYS A 102 7.43 -5.94 23.80
C CYS A 102 8.55 -6.98 23.86
N TRP A 103 9.70 -6.64 23.26
CA TRP A 103 10.82 -7.54 23.08
C TRP A 103 12.12 -6.81 23.30
N CYS A 104 12.88 -7.23 24.30
CA CYS A 104 14.22 -6.70 24.55
C CYS A 104 15.25 -7.70 24.07
N ASP A 105 16.25 -7.25 23.32
CA ASP A 105 17.33 -8.13 22.88
C ASP A 105 18.19 -8.52 24.10
N PRO A 106 18.23 -9.81 24.51
CA PRO A 106 19.03 -10.23 25.66
C PRO A 106 20.54 -10.14 25.42
N ASN A 107 20.95 -9.92 24.17
CA ASN A 107 22.34 -9.77 23.74
C ASN A 107 22.69 -8.35 23.32
N SER A 108 21.79 -7.36 23.53
CA SER A 108 22.15 -5.97 23.24
C SER A 108 23.34 -5.57 24.11
N THR A 109 24.36 -5.01 23.47
CA THR A 109 25.54 -4.48 24.13
C THR A 109 25.82 -3.06 23.65
N ASP A 110 26.27 -2.19 24.55
CA ASP A 110 26.74 -0.87 24.19
C ASP A 110 28.00 -0.99 23.30
N LYS A 111 28.46 0.14 22.73
CA LYS A 111 29.69 0.18 21.92
C LYS A 111 30.96 -0.21 22.70
N LYS A 112 30.84 -0.48 24.01
CA LYS A 112 31.92 -0.86 24.93
C LYS A 112 31.81 -2.34 25.35
N GLY A 113 30.81 -3.09 24.86
CA GLY A 113 30.59 -4.50 25.17
C GLY A 113 29.84 -4.77 26.47
N ASN A 114 29.27 -3.75 27.12
CA ASN A 114 28.43 -3.93 28.30
C ASN A 114 27.00 -4.28 27.89
N LYS A 115 26.35 -5.20 28.59
CA LYS A 115 24.93 -5.52 28.34
C LYS A 115 24.05 -4.30 28.54
N VAL A 116 23.22 -4.00 27.55
CA VAL A 116 22.20 -2.94 27.57
C VAL A 116 20.86 -3.62 27.78
N THR A 117 20.16 -3.25 28.85
CA THR A 117 18.84 -3.80 29.21
C THR A 117 17.68 -3.02 28.61
N ASP A 118 17.96 -1.91 27.94
CA ASP A 118 16.97 -0.90 27.53
C ASP A 118 16.76 -0.88 26.00
N ASP A 119 17.29 -1.87 25.28
CA ASP A 119 17.10 -2.02 23.82
C ASP A 119 15.84 -2.85 23.54
N CYS A 120 14.70 -2.29 23.95
CA CYS A 120 13.40 -2.92 23.83
C CYS A 120 12.63 -2.38 22.63
N LYS A 121 12.03 -3.28 21.87
CA LYS A 121 11.15 -2.96 20.76
C LYS A 121 9.71 -3.18 21.20
N PHE A 122 8.86 -2.22 20.88
CA PHE A 122 7.42 -2.28 21.10
C PHE A 122 6.74 -2.59 19.78
N ILE A 123 6.04 -3.71 19.73
CA ILE A 123 5.32 -4.13 18.52
C ILE A 123 3.83 -4.10 18.83
N PHE A 124 3.09 -3.44 17.97
CA PHE A 124 1.63 -3.42 18.03
C PHE A 124 1.04 -3.47 16.65
N THR A 125 -0.25 -3.74 16.62
CA THR A 125 -1.02 -3.87 15.40
C THR A 125 -2.07 -2.77 15.31
N ILE A 126 -2.18 -2.14 14.14
CA ILE A 126 -3.19 -1.12 13.82
C ILE A 126 -3.86 -1.46 12.47
N THR A 127 -5.13 -1.08 12.32
CA THR A 127 -5.89 -1.21 11.07
C THR A 127 -5.85 0.10 10.27
N VAL A 128 -6.07 0.02 8.96
CA VAL A 128 -6.17 1.20 8.09
C VAL A 128 -7.34 2.09 8.50
N ASP A 129 -8.48 1.49 8.82
CA ASP A 129 -9.67 2.17 9.33
C ASP A 129 -9.34 3.08 10.53
N LYS A 130 -8.62 2.56 11.53
CA LYS A 130 -8.17 3.35 12.68
C LYS A 130 -7.23 4.49 12.29
N LEU A 131 -6.39 4.32 11.26
CA LEU A 131 -5.55 5.42 10.75
C LEU A 131 -6.36 6.52 10.08
N ILE A 132 -7.49 6.17 9.45
CA ILE A 132 -8.41 7.12 8.83
C ILE A 132 -9.19 7.87 9.91
N GLU A 133 -9.71 7.17 10.91
CA GLU A 133 -10.43 7.77 12.05
C GLU A 133 -9.56 8.80 12.81
N GLU A 134 -8.29 8.46 13.04
CA GLU A 134 -7.31 9.33 13.70
C GLU A 134 -6.76 10.42 12.76
N GLY A 135 -7.14 10.41 11.47
CA GLY A 135 -6.78 11.44 10.48
C GLY A 135 -5.37 11.32 9.89
N HIS A 136 -4.69 10.19 10.09
CA HIS A 136 -3.35 9.93 9.55
C HIS A 136 -3.36 9.39 8.11
N TYR A 137 -4.51 8.90 7.63
CA TYR A 137 -4.67 8.43 6.26
C TYR A 137 -5.94 9.00 5.62
N LYS A 138 -5.91 9.23 4.30
CA LYS A 138 -7.04 9.81 3.56
C LYS A 138 -7.88 8.70 2.93
N SER A 139 -9.19 8.70 3.22
CA SER A 139 -10.17 7.87 2.50
C SER A 139 -10.40 8.37 1.07
N GLU A 140 -10.65 7.43 0.14
CA GLU A 140 -11.04 7.68 -1.25
C GLU A 140 -12.53 7.99 -1.37
N THR A 141 -13.37 7.52 -0.43
CA THR A 141 -14.83 7.64 -0.43
C THR A 141 -15.39 8.16 0.91
N PRO A 142 -15.00 9.38 1.35
CA PRO A 142 -15.28 9.88 2.71
C PRO A 142 -16.76 10.16 3.05
N ASN A 143 -17.69 9.99 2.11
CA ASN A 143 -19.12 10.29 2.29
C ASN A 143 -20.03 9.05 2.13
N GLU A 144 -19.46 7.84 2.08
CA GLU A 144 -20.23 6.62 1.85
C GLU A 144 -19.91 5.56 2.93
N PRO A 145 -20.74 5.43 3.98
CA PRO A 145 -20.41 4.68 5.21
C PRO A 145 -20.36 3.15 5.06
N GLU A 146 -20.56 2.62 3.85
CA GLU A 146 -20.45 1.19 3.52
C GLU A 146 -19.59 0.95 2.25
N ALA A 147 -18.92 2.00 1.76
CA ALA A 147 -17.94 1.88 0.69
C ALA A 147 -16.59 1.47 1.27
N CYS A 148 -15.79 0.85 0.42
CA CYS A 148 -14.40 0.60 0.75
C CYS A 148 -13.64 1.93 0.68
N ASP A 149 -13.14 2.42 1.80
CA ASP A 149 -12.41 3.69 1.89
C ASP A 149 -11.08 3.64 1.16
N VAL A 150 -10.44 2.46 1.14
CA VAL A 150 -9.18 2.22 0.45
C VAL A 150 -9.26 0.95 -0.40
N SER A 151 -9.41 1.15 -1.71
CA SER A 151 -9.61 0.06 -2.66
C SER A 151 -8.32 -0.63 -3.11
N ASP A 152 -8.37 -1.95 -3.33
CA ASP A 152 -7.30 -2.73 -3.95
C ASP A 152 -7.33 -2.57 -5.49
N PRO A 153 -6.33 -1.95 -6.12
CA PRO A 153 -6.33 -1.78 -7.58
C PRO A 153 -6.18 -3.10 -8.36
N THR A 154 -5.71 -4.16 -7.71
CA THR A 154 -5.55 -5.49 -8.32
C THR A 154 -6.85 -6.28 -8.35
N ASN A 155 -7.71 -6.12 -7.34
CA ASN A 155 -8.98 -6.82 -7.20
C ASN A 155 -10.06 -5.88 -6.63
N ASN A 156 -11.09 -5.58 -7.43
CA ASN A 156 -12.17 -4.67 -7.03
C ASN A 156 -13.06 -5.19 -5.89
N ASP A 157 -12.99 -6.49 -5.56
CA ASP A 157 -13.73 -7.09 -4.44
C ASP A 157 -12.97 -6.98 -3.11
N ASN A 158 -11.67 -6.67 -3.16
CA ASN A 158 -10.82 -6.55 -1.97
C ASN A 158 -10.81 -5.12 -1.43
N CYS A 159 -10.77 -5.01 -0.11
CA CYS A 159 -10.73 -3.75 0.60
C CYS A 159 -9.57 -3.72 1.60
N LEU A 160 -8.87 -2.58 1.67
CA LEU A 160 -7.74 -2.39 2.56
C LEU A 160 -8.13 -1.81 3.92
N ASP A 161 -9.38 -1.44 4.16
CA ASP A 161 -9.82 -0.79 5.41
C ASP A 161 -9.47 -1.64 6.65
N CYS A 162 -9.62 -2.96 6.54
CA CYS A 162 -9.27 -3.91 7.59
C CYS A 162 -7.88 -4.53 7.46
N ALA A 163 -7.07 -4.04 6.53
CA ALA A 163 -5.70 -4.49 6.40
C ALA A 163 -4.94 -4.21 7.71
N ILE A 164 -4.25 -5.25 8.16
CA ILE A 164 -3.54 -5.24 9.42
C ILE A 164 -2.11 -4.75 9.19
N ILE A 165 -1.71 -3.72 9.94
CA ILE A 165 -0.38 -3.15 9.88
C ILE A 165 0.32 -3.44 11.20
N THR A 166 1.48 -4.08 11.12
CA THR A 166 2.33 -4.32 12.28
C THR A 166 3.36 -3.20 12.36
N VAL A 167 3.32 -2.44 13.44
CA VAL A 167 4.25 -1.35 13.69
C VAL A 167 5.25 -1.77 14.77
N LYS A 168 6.52 -1.56 14.49
CA LYS A 168 7.65 -1.81 15.39
C LYS A 168 8.24 -0.46 15.79
N LEU A 169 8.15 -0.12 17.06
CA LEU A 169 8.73 1.06 17.69
C LEU A 169 9.99 0.69 18.45
N ASP A 170 11.00 1.54 18.32
CA ASP A 170 12.20 1.48 19.14
C ASP A 170 11.99 2.19 20.49
N ASP A 171 12.66 1.75 21.56
CA ASP A 171 12.49 2.32 22.91
C ASP A 171 12.90 3.80 22.97
N ASP A 172 13.82 4.18 22.08
CA ASP A 172 14.33 5.54 21.93
C ASP A 172 13.33 6.50 21.27
N TYR A 173 12.19 6.01 20.77
CA TYR A 173 11.15 6.75 20.01
C TYR A 173 11.63 7.43 18.72
N LYS A 174 12.91 7.25 18.35
CA LYS A 174 13.52 7.90 17.19
C LYS A 174 13.26 7.16 15.88
N SER A 175 12.91 5.89 15.95
CA SER A 175 12.66 5.06 14.78
C SER A 175 11.43 4.19 14.99
N ALA A 176 10.60 4.15 13.95
CA ALA A 176 9.49 3.24 13.83
C ALA A 176 9.47 2.66 12.41
N THR A 177 9.09 1.39 12.28
CA THR A 177 8.90 0.72 11.00
C THR A 177 7.54 0.05 11.00
N ALA A 178 6.78 0.20 9.92
CA ALA A 178 5.50 -0.44 9.74
C ALA A 178 5.58 -1.44 8.59
N GLU A 179 4.82 -2.53 8.70
CA GLU A 179 4.71 -3.54 7.66
C GLU A 179 3.27 -4.02 7.58
N LEU A 180 2.64 -3.88 6.42
CA LEU A 180 1.27 -4.30 6.18
C LEU A 180 1.24 -5.78 5.80
N ASP A 181 0.38 -6.54 6.49
CA ASP A 181 0.17 -7.96 6.21
C ASP A 181 -0.74 -8.13 4.98
N LYS A 182 -0.11 -8.36 3.82
CA LYS A 182 -0.80 -8.57 2.53
C LYS A 182 -1.73 -9.81 2.54
N THR A 183 -1.55 -10.75 3.47
CA THR A 183 -2.40 -11.95 3.58
C THR A 183 -3.74 -11.69 4.27
N LYS A 184 -3.84 -10.55 4.97
CA LYS A 184 -5.04 -10.11 5.69
C LYS A 184 -5.91 -9.14 4.87
N ILE A 185 -5.57 -8.89 3.60
CA ILE A 185 -6.41 -8.10 2.69
C ILE A 185 -7.67 -8.92 2.40
N GLY A 186 -8.78 -8.51 3.00
CA GLY A 186 -10.06 -9.19 2.91
C GLY A 186 -11.04 -8.49 1.98
N THR A 187 -12.21 -9.10 1.79
CA THR A 187 -13.36 -8.49 1.09
C THR A 187 -14.26 -7.70 2.06
N THR A 188 -13.90 -7.65 3.34
CA THR A 188 -14.71 -7.04 4.40
C THR A 188 -14.50 -5.53 4.41
N LYS A 189 -15.61 -4.78 4.31
CA LYS A 189 -15.63 -3.31 4.27
C LYS A 189 -15.76 -2.65 5.65
N SER A 190 -15.80 -3.43 6.72
CA SER A 190 -15.91 -2.94 8.10
C SER A 190 -15.21 -3.91 9.05
N CYS A 191 -14.42 -3.36 9.98
CA CYS A 191 -13.52 -4.12 10.83
C CYS A 191 -14.15 -4.26 12.22
N SER A 192 -14.95 -5.31 12.41
CA SER A 192 -15.53 -5.67 13.72
C SER A 192 -14.55 -6.43 14.61
#